data_AF-A0A3Q0JJL8-F1
#
_entry.id   AF-A0A3Q0JJL8-F1
#
_cell.length_a   1.000
_cell.length_b   1.000
_cell.length_c   1.000
_cell.angle_alpha   90.00
_cell.angle_beta   90.00
_cell.angle_gamma   90.00
#
_symmetry.space_group_name_H-M   'P 1'
#
loop_
_entity.id
_entity.type
_entity.pdbx_description
1 polymer ?
#
loop_
_entity_poly.entity_id
_entity_poly.type
_entity_poly.pdbx_seq_one_letter_code
_entity_poly.pdbx_strand_id
1 'polypeptide(L)'
;MEAGLRNKYIRGQACIKSVLKHHIVPHTICTAAIPNRKRSTIDMNGEWLSLERDPSGSLVVGEKAHTEQPDLMATNGVVHIVNKVIQPKSVIWIDFAAHVGTFSNFLPSPGVLKHHIVPHTICTAAIPNRKRSTIDMNGEWLSLERDPSGSLVVGDKAHTEQPDLMATNGVVHIVNKVIQPKSAQPTSQILSQSNHTSWLDLVQKANLLDMIDQTPNITMFVPSEESLNEPATKQKLDAMSPETLKDVILYHTATPKVCSCEMENDMVVNSTLPGQRLQINVFNNVSNGPSTLAPGCPRRSLEPPAYLGYV
;
A
#
# COMPACT_ATOMS: atom_id res chain seq x y z
N MET A 1 -23.41 -25.29 -0.93
CA MET A 1 -22.67 -24.03 -0.66
C MET A 1 -23.61 -23.10 0.09
N GLU A 2 -23.22 -22.56 1.25
CA GLU A 2 -24.04 -21.52 1.90
C GLU A 2 -24.21 -20.34 0.93
N ALA A 3 -25.44 -19.88 0.71
CA ALA A 3 -25.76 -18.88 -0.31
C ALA A 3 -24.93 -17.58 -0.17
N GLY A 4 -24.50 -17.24 1.05
CA GLY A 4 -23.64 -16.10 1.34
C GLY A 4 -22.22 -16.23 0.76
N LEU A 5 -21.59 -17.40 0.91
CA LEU A 5 -20.22 -17.65 0.41
C LEU A 5 -20.16 -17.60 -1.12
N ARG A 6 -21.13 -18.22 -1.79
CA ARG A 6 -21.25 -18.16 -3.26
C ARG A 6 -21.26 -16.73 -3.76
N ASN A 7 -22.09 -15.89 -3.14
CA ASN A 7 -22.22 -14.49 -3.48
C ASN A 7 -20.94 -13.71 -3.21
N LYS A 8 -20.19 -14.02 -2.14
CA LYS A 8 -18.87 -13.40 -1.89
C LYS A 8 -17.89 -13.66 -3.03
N TYR A 9 -17.80 -14.90 -3.53
CA TYR A 9 -16.92 -15.22 -4.67
C TYR A 9 -17.37 -14.58 -5.97
N ILE A 10 -18.67 -14.66 -6.28
CA ILE A 10 -19.23 -14.09 -7.52
C ILE A 10 -19.09 -12.56 -7.53
N ARG A 11 -19.22 -11.90 -6.37
CA ARG A 11 -19.07 -10.44 -6.23
C ARG A 11 -17.61 -9.99 -6.09
N GLY A 12 -16.64 -10.88 -6.20
CA GLY A 12 -15.21 -10.55 -6.10
C GLY A 12 -14.76 -10.14 -4.69
N GLN A 13 -15.57 -10.42 -3.66
CA GLN A 13 -15.24 -10.14 -2.26
C GLN A 13 -14.28 -11.18 -1.66
N ALA A 14 -13.89 -12.19 -2.44
CA ALA A 14 -12.98 -13.26 -2.05
C ALA A 14 -12.25 -13.85 -3.27
N CYS A 15 -11.04 -14.37 -3.08
CA CYS A 15 -10.21 -14.87 -4.18
C CYS A 15 -10.46 -16.35 -4.47
N ILE A 16 -11.16 -16.63 -5.57
CA ILE A 16 -11.49 -18.00 -5.99
C ILE A 16 -10.25 -18.86 -6.25
N LYS A 17 -9.15 -18.27 -6.73
CA LYS A 17 -7.89 -18.98 -7.00
C LYS A 17 -7.30 -19.61 -5.73
N SER A 18 -7.36 -18.90 -4.61
CA SER A 18 -6.90 -19.38 -3.31
C SER A 18 -7.74 -20.56 -2.85
N VAL A 19 -9.07 -20.47 -2.96
CA VAL A 19 -9.98 -21.58 -2.63
C VAL A 19 -9.70 -22.81 -3.48
N LEU A 20 -9.51 -22.66 -4.79
CA LEU A 20 -9.21 -23.78 -5.68
C LEU A 20 -7.92 -24.49 -5.30
N LYS A 21 -6.86 -23.72 -4.99
CA LYS A 21 -5.60 -24.28 -4.51
C LYS A 21 -5.75 -25.00 -3.16
N HIS A 22 -6.66 -24.55 -2.30
CA HIS A 22 -6.95 -25.22 -1.02
C HIS A 22 -7.66 -26.57 -1.18
N HIS A 23 -8.22 -26.86 -2.36
CA HIS A 23 -8.77 -28.17 -2.70
C HIS A 23 -7.75 -29.11 -3.36
N ILE A 24 -6.52 -28.64 -3.58
CA ILE A 24 -5.47 -29.41 -4.27
C ILE A 24 -4.33 -29.63 -3.30
N VAL A 25 -3.82 -30.85 -3.26
CA VAL A 25 -2.65 -31.24 -2.47
C VAL A 25 -1.52 -31.67 -3.42
N PRO A 26 -0.24 -31.47 -3.07
CA PRO A 26 0.89 -31.76 -3.96
C PRO A 26 1.18 -33.27 -4.11
N HIS A 27 0.47 -34.14 -3.38
CA HIS A 27 0.69 -35.57 -3.36
C HIS A 27 -0.62 -36.35 -3.51
N THR A 28 -0.55 -37.54 -4.10
CA THR A 28 -1.72 -38.42 -4.24
C THR A 28 -2.05 -39.08 -2.90
N ILE A 29 -3.30 -38.89 -2.44
CA ILE A 29 -3.80 -39.46 -1.20
C ILE A 29 -5.03 -40.31 -1.51
N CYS A 30 -4.94 -41.62 -1.28
CA CYS A 30 -6.10 -42.52 -1.32
C CYS A 30 -6.71 -42.62 0.09
N THR A 31 -8.01 -42.88 0.17
CA THR A 31 -8.74 -43.02 1.44
C THR A 31 -8.13 -44.11 2.32
N ALA A 32 -7.66 -45.20 1.71
CA ALA A 32 -6.96 -46.30 2.40
C ALA A 32 -5.70 -45.85 3.17
N ALA A 33 -5.02 -44.77 2.74
CA ALA A 33 -3.85 -44.23 3.41
C ALA A 33 -4.17 -43.41 4.67
N ILE A 34 -5.46 -43.10 4.89
CA ILE A 34 -5.97 -42.36 6.05
C ILE A 34 -6.59 -43.37 7.04
N PRO A 35 -5.86 -43.78 8.10
CA PRO A 35 -6.39 -44.64 9.17
C PRO A 35 -7.39 -43.86 10.06
N ASN A 36 -8.02 -44.53 11.03
CA ASN A 36 -8.98 -43.92 11.98
C ASN A 36 -8.38 -42.88 12.94
N ARG A 37 -7.16 -42.40 12.68
CA ARG A 37 -6.52 -41.30 13.41
C ARG A 37 -6.43 -40.09 12.50
N LYS A 38 -6.60 -38.91 13.09
CA LYS A 38 -6.41 -37.62 12.43
C LYS A 38 -5.04 -37.55 11.77
N ARG A 39 -5.04 -37.18 10.49
CA ARG A 39 -3.85 -36.79 9.74
C ARG A 39 -4.00 -35.34 9.28
N SER A 40 -2.89 -34.76 8.88
CA SER A 40 -2.87 -33.46 8.23
C SER A 40 -1.95 -33.54 7.01
N THR A 41 -2.29 -32.79 5.97
CA THR A 41 -1.46 -32.56 4.80
C THR A 41 -1.35 -31.06 4.57
N ILE A 42 -0.46 -30.66 3.66
CA ILE A 42 -0.37 -29.28 3.18
C ILE A 42 -1.04 -29.22 1.80
N ASP A 43 -1.81 -28.17 1.56
CA ASP A 43 -2.45 -27.89 0.27
C ASP A 43 -1.49 -27.14 -0.70
N MET A 44 -1.99 -26.72 -1.87
CA MET A 44 -1.22 -25.91 -2.83
C MET A 44 -1.09 -24.42 -2.46
N ASN A 45 -1.65 -23.98 -1.32
CA ASN A 45 -1.40 -22.67 -0.71
C ASN A 45 -0.36 -22.71 0.42
N GLY A 46 0.08 -23.90 0.87
CA GLY A 46 0.93 -24.03 2.05
C GLY A 46 0.17 -24.14 3.37
N GLU A 47 -1.15 -24.28 3.35
CA GLU A 47 -2.00 -24.41 4.53
C GLU A 47 -2.21 -25.86 4.96
N TRP A 48 -2.34 -26.06 6.27
CA TRP A 48 -2.68 -27.35 6.85
C TRP A 48 -4.14 -27.72 6.58
N LEU A 49 -4.32 -28.87 5.94
CA LEU A 49 -5.60 -29.50 5.69
C LEU A 49 -5.73 -30.77 6.53
N SER A 50 -6.73 -30.80 7.42
CA SER A 50 -7.01 -31.98 8.25
C SER A 50 -7.73 -33.06 7.45
N LEU A 51 -7.30 -34.29 7.61
CA LEU A 51 -7.87 -35.50 7.01
C LEU A 51 -8.25 -36.47 8.12
N GLU A 52 -9.54 -36.73 8.26
CA GLU A 52 -10.11 -37.52 9.36
C GLU A 52 -11.17 -38.47 8.83
N ARG A 53 -11.53 -39.50 9.60
CA ARG A 53 -12.72 -40.30 9.32
C ARG A 53 -13.79 -39.94 10.33
N ASP A 54 -15.02 -39.76 9.86
CA ASP A 54 -16.17 -39.66 10.75
C ASP A 54 -16.51 -41.04 11.37
N PRO A 55 -17.44 -41.11 12.33
CA PRO A 55 -17.84 -42.39 12.93
C PRO A 55 -18.42 -43.41 11.95
N SER A 56 -18.89 -42.97 10.77
CA SER A 56 -19.37 -43.86 9.70
C SER A 56 -18.24 -44.42 8.84
N GLY A 57 -17.00 -43.96 9.07
CA GLY A 57 -15.82 -44.31 8.31
C GLY A 57 -15.62 -43.48 7.05
N SER A 58 -16.48 -42.50 6.76
CA SER A 58 -16.32 -41.61 5.61
C SER A 58 -15.20 -40.60 5.85
N LEU A 59 -14.45 -40.28 4.79
CA LEU A 59 -13.38 -39.29 4.85
C LEU A 59 -13.99 -37.89 5.02
N VAL A 60 -13.49 -37.16 6.00
CA VAL A 60 -13.79 -35.75 6.26
C VAL A 60 -12.52 -34.94 6.04
N VAL A 61 -12.64 -33.93 5.20
CA VAL A 61 -11.57 -33.04 4.78
C VAL A 61 -11.86 -31.63 5.31
N GLY A 62 -10.84 -30.97 5.87
CA GLY A 62 -10.97 -29.59 6.38
C GLY A 62 -12.08 -29.43 7.43
N GLU A 63 -12.20 -30.40 8.35
CA GLU A 63 -13.14 -30.49 9.47
C GLU A 63 -14.62 -30.70 9.12
N LYS A 64 -15.09 -30.24 7.95
CA LYS A 64 -16.53 -30.18 7.65
C LYS A 64 -16.95 -30.77 6.31
N ALA A 65 -16.03 -30.98 5.37
CA ALA A 65 -16.36 -31.47 4.04
C ALA A 65 -16.30 -33.00 4.02
N HIS A 66 -17.47 -33.64 3.89
CA HIS A 66 -17.55 -35.09 3.81
C HIS A 66 -17.38 -35.52 2.35
N THR A 67 -16.63 -36.59 2.14
CA THR A 67 -16.48 -37.21 0.84
C THR A 67 -17.76 -37.98 0.48
N GLU A 68 -18.34 -37.65 -0.68
CA GLU A 68 -19.47 -38.35 -1.29
C GLU A 68 -18.99 -39.49 -2.20
N GLN A 69 -17.90 -39.25 -2.95
CA GLN A 69 -17.27 -40.25 -3.82
C GLN A 69 -15.76 -40.23 -3.62
N PRO A 70 -15.20 -41.18 -2.84
CA PRO A 70 -13.77 -41.28 -2.65
C PRO A 70 -13.07 -42.00 -3.80
N ASP A 71 -11.76 -41.79 -3.91
CA ASP A 71 -10.83 -42.62 -4.70
C ASP A 71 -11.12 -42.72 -6.21
N LEU A 72 -11.58 -41.62 -6.83
CA LEU A 72 -11.71 -41.57 -8.29
C LEU A 72 -10.34 -41.40 -8.94
N MET A 73 -9.86 -42.45 -9.59
CA MET A 73 -8.54 -42.47 -10.24
C MET A 73 -8.53 -41.61 -11.50
N ALA A 74 -7.49 -40.77 -11.63
CA ALA A 74 -7.19 -39.98 -12.82
C ALA A 74 -5.75 -40.24 -13.28
N THR A 75 -5.43 -39.91 -14.53
CA THR A 75 -4.08 -40.10 -15.09
C THR A 75 -2.99 -39.33 -14.34
N ASN A 76 -3.37 -38.27 -13.63
CA ASN A 76 -2.48 -37.38 -12.89
C ASN A 76 -2.74 -37.34 -11.38
N GLY A 77 -3.53 -38.26 -10.82
CA GLY A 77 -3.80 -38.29 -9.38
C GLY A 77 -5.10 -38.99 -9.00
N VAL A 78 -5.66 -38.56 -7.86
CA VAL A 78 -6.91 -39.08 -7.31
C VAL A 78 -7.83 -37.92 -6.96
N VAL A 79 -9.11 -38.05 -7.31
CA VAL A 79 -10.16 -37.08 -7.03
C VAL A 79 -11.09 -37.64 -5.96
N HIS A 80 -11.42 -36.81 -4.98
CA HIS A 80 -12.43 -37.08 -3.97
C HIS A 80 -13.55 -36.06 -4.14
N ILE A 81 -14.76 -36.52 -4.43
CA ILE A 81 -15.94 -35.64 -4.51
C ILE A 81 -16.41 -35.35 -3.10
N VAL A 82 -16.51 -34.06 -2.74
CA VAL A 82 -16.90 -33.62 -1.39
C VAL A 82 -18.18 -32.79 -1.44
N ASN A 83 -18.99 -32.91 -0.39
CA ASN A 83 -20.29 -32.23 -0.30
C ASN A 83 -20.22 -30.73 0.06
N LYS A 84 -19.04 -30.24 0.45
CA LYS A 84 -18.81 -28.85 0.85
C LYS A 84 -17.49 -28.32 0.32
N VAL A 85 -17.48 -27.03 0.01
CA VAL A 85 -16.26 -26.31 -0.33
C VAL A 85 -15.37 -26.23 0.91
N ILE A 86 -14.14 -26.70 0.75
CA ILE A 86 -13.09 -26.64 1.75
C ILE A 86 -12.60 -25.19 1.81
N GLN A 87 -12.88 -24.51 2.92
CA GLN A 87 -12.47 -23.12 3.11
C GLN A 87 -11.05 -23.08 3.67
N PRO A 88 -10.14 -22.28 3.07
CA PRO A 88 -8.85 -21.98 3.69
C PRO A 88 -9.05 -21.55 5.13
N LYS A 89 -8.26 -22.12 6.04
CA LYS A 89 -8.25 -21.71 7.45
C LYS A 89 -7.42 -20.45 7.65
N SER A 90 -6.81 -19.89 6.61
CA SER A 90 -6.52 -18.46 6.54
C SER A 90 -7.83 -17.66 6.62
N VAL A 91 -8.45 -17.66 7.79
CA VAL A 91 -8.80 -16.43 8.45
C VAL A 91 -7.59 -16.16 9.31
N ILE A 92 -6.62 -15.42 8.78
CA ILE A 92 -5.57 -14.90 9.63
C ILE A 92 -6.29 -13.97 10.60
N TRP A 93 -6.40 -14.37 11.87
CA TRP A 93 -6.41 -13.36 12.93
C TRP A 93 -5.12 -12.62 12.70
N ILE A 94 -5.20 -11.40 12.19
CA ILE A 94 -4.02 -10.57 12.00
C ILE A 94 -3.55 -10.22 13.40
N ASP A 95 -2.79 -11.13 14.00
CA ASP A 95 -1.82 -10.76 14.99
C ASP A 95 -0.69 -10.12 14.19
N PHE A 96 -0.86 -8.83 13.90
CA PHE A 96 0.10 -8.02 13.16
C PHE A 96 1.50 -8.18 13.75
N ALA A 97 1.62 -8.53 15.04
CA ALA A 97 2.89 -8.77 15.71
C ALA A 97 3.65 -10.04 15.26
N ALA A 98 2.96 -11.12 14.86
CA ALA A 98 3.61 -12.41 14.63
C ALA A 98 4.37 -12.51 13.29
N HIS A 99 3.96 -11.73 12.28
CA HIS A 99 4.60 -11.71 10.95
C HIS A 99 5.48 -10.47 10.70
N VAL A 100 5.52 -9.52 11.64
CA VAL A 100 6.32 -8.27 11.57
C VAL A 100 7.68 -8.45 12.27
N GLY A 101 8.13 -9.70 12.44
CA GLY A 101 9.42 -10.06 13.03
C GLY A 101 10.65 -9.49 12.30
N THR A 102 10.47 -8.78 11.18
CA THR A 102 11.51 -8.07 10.43
C THR A 102 11.51 -6.56 10.61
N PHE A 103 10.55 -5.97 11.33
CA PHE A 103 10.51 -4.52 11.59
C PHE A 103 10.79 -4.18 13.05
N SER A 104 11.86 -4.75 13.62
CA SER A 104 12.27 -4.42 15.00
C SER A 104 12.64 -2.95 15.20
N ASN A 105 12.82 -2.17 14.12
CA ASN A 105 13.32 -0.80 14.15
C ASN A 105 12.35 0.22 13.53
N PHE A 106 11.12 -0.17 13.19
CA PHE A 106 10.16 0.74 12.57
C PHE A 106 8.87 0.72 13.39
N LEU A 107 8.60 1.81 14.12
CA LEU A 107 7.23 2.11 14.57
C LEU A 107 6.52 2.73 13.37
N PRO A 108 5.73 1.98 12.57
CA PRO A 108 5.10 2.56 11.39
C PRO A 108 4.17 3.68 11.83
N SER A 109 4.32 4.86 11.24
CA SER A 109 3.38 5.94 11.47
C SER A 109 1.98 5.52 11.01
N PRO A 110 0.90 6.07 11.58
CA PRO A 110 -0.47 5.75 11.15
C PRO A 110 -0.70 5.93 9.64
N GLY A 111 0.03 6.85 9.00
CA GLY A 111 0.00 7.05 7.55
C GLY A 111 0.56 5.85 6.78
N VAL A 112 1.67 5.25 7.23
CA VAL A 112 2.23 4.06 6.58
C VAL A 112 1.24 2.90 6.63
N LEU A 113 0.61 2.66 7.79
CA LEU A 113 -0.37 1.57 7.92
C LEU A 113 -1.59 1.78 7.02
N LYS A 114 -2.13 2.99 6.98
CA LYS A 114 -3.23 3.33 6.07
C LYS A 114 -2.85 3.19 4.60
N HIS A 115 -1.58 3.37 4.25
CA HIS A 115 -1.09 3.16 2.87
C HIS A 115 -1.05 1.70 2.44
N HIS A 116 -1.05 0.76 3.40
CA HIS A 116 -1.13 -0.67 3.13
C HIS A 116 -2.56 -1.21 3.07
N ILE A 117 -3.57 -0.37 3.31
CA ILE A 117 -4.97 -0.77 3.33
C ILE A 117 -5.68 -0.10 2.16
N VAL A 118 -6.44 -0.90 1.40
CA VAL A 118 -7.30 -0.42 0.32
C VAL A 118 -8.76 -0.68 0.68
N PRO A 119 -9.71 0.20 0.28
CA PRO A 119 -11.13 0.09 0.65
C PRO A 119 -11.86 -1.05 -0.09
N HIS A 120 -11.22 -1.68 -1.07
CA HIS A 120 -11.81 -2.73 -1.90
C HIS A 120 -10.97 -4.00 -1.88
N THR A 121 -11.64 -5.15 -1.93
CA THR A 121 -10.95 -6.44 -2.07
C THR A 121 -10.34 -6.55 -3.47
N ILE A 122 -9.03 -6.71 -3.55
CA ILE A 122 -8.31 -6.90 -4.81
C ILE A 122 -7.60 -8.25 -4.77
N CYS A 123 -8.04 -9.16 -5.63
CA CYS A 123 -7.35 -10.43 -5.87
C CYS A 123 -6.28 -10.27 -6.95
N THR A 124 -5.19 -11.03 -6.88
CA THR A 124 -4.15 -10.99 -7.91
C THR A 124 -4.72 -11.31 -9.29
N ALA A 125 -5.72 -12.20 -9.39
CA ALA A 125 -6.38 -12.53 -10.64
C ALA A 125 -7.04 -11.33 -11.34
N ALA A 126 -7.43 -10.28 -10.60
CA ALA A 126 -7.96 -9.05 -11.18
C ALA A 126 -6.87 -8.19 -11.86
N ILE A 127 -5.60 -8.47 -11.59
CA ILE A 127 -4.41 -7.81 -12.14
C ILE A 127 -3.71 -8.80 -13.10
N PRO A 128 -4.19 -8.99 -14.34
CA PRO A 128 -3.57 -9.94 -15.27
C PRO A 128 -2.24 -9.39 -15.77
N ASN A 129 -2.23 -8.50 -16.78
CA ASN A 129 -0.98 -8.04 -17.43
C ASN A 129 -0.91 -6.51 -17.62
N ARG A 130 -1.91 -5.76 -17.14
CA ARG A 130 -1.92 -4.30 -17.23
C ARG A 130 -1.70 -3.72 -15.85
N LYS A 131 -0.86 -2.69 -15.79
CA LYS A 131 -0.74 -1.83 -14.62
C LYS A 131 -2.13 -1.31 -14.26
N ARG A 132 -2.50 -1.47 -13.00
CA ARG A 132 -3.69 -0.88 -12.41
C ARG A 132 -3.25 0.08 -11.31
N SER A 133 -4.17 0.95 -10.92
CA SER A 133 -4.00 1.82 -9.77
C SER A 133 -5.26 1.76 -8.93
N THR A 134 -5.09 1.84 -7.62
CA THR A 134 -6.16 1.98 -6.64
C THR A 134 -5.84 3.12 -5.70
N ILE A 135 -6.81 3.53 -4.89
CA ILE A 135 -6.60 4.51 -3.83
C ILE A 135 -6.51 3.74 -2.51
N ASP A 136 -5.56 4.13 -1.66
CA ASP A 136 -5.38 3.59 -0.31
C ASP A 136 -6.31 4.28 0.72
N MET A 137 -6.16 3.97 2.01
CA MET A 137 -6.91 4.65 3.08
C MET A 137 -6.37 6.05 3.44
N ASN A 138 -5.29 6.52 2.81
CA ASN A 138 -4.83 7.92 2.89
C ASN A 138 -5.36 8.79 1.74
N GLY A 139 -5.98 8.21 0.72
CA GLY A 139 -6.32 8.93 -0.51
C GLY A 139 -5.18 9.01 -1.52
N GLU A 140 -4.06 8.33 -1.29
CA GLU A 140 -2.92 8.24 -2.21
C GLU A 140 -3.12 7.13 -3.24
N TRP A 141 -2.61 7.35 -4.45
CA TRP A 141 -2.60 6.33 -5.50
C TRP A 141 -1.56 5.25 -5.23
N LEU A 142 -2.00 4.01 -5.30
CA LEU A 142 -1.17 2.82 -5.19
C LEU A 142 -1.17 2.07 -6.53
N SER A 143 0.01 1.88 -7.12
CA SER A 143 0.16 1.08 -8.34
C SER A 143 0.18 -0.41 -8.05
N LEU A 144 -0.44 -1.17 -8.94
CA LEU A 144 -0.52 -2.63 -8.91
C LEU A 144 -0.11 -3.16 -10.29
N GLU A 145 0.96 -3.93 -10.35
CA GLU A 145 1.48 -4.48 -11.61
C GLU A 145 2.03 -5.89 -11.40
N ARG A 146 2.33 -6.59 -12.49
CA ARG A 146 3.07 -7.85 -12.40
C ARG A 146 4.49 -7.63 -12.87
N ASP A 147 5.44 -8.26 -12.18
CA ASP A 147 6.80 -8.37 -12.67
C ASP A 147 6.88 -9.40 -13.82
N PRO A 148 8.06 -9.54 -14.48
CA PRO A 148 8.23 -10.53 -15.55
C PRO A 148 8.04 -12.00 -15.12
N SER A 149 8.17 -12.31 -13.83
CA SER A 149 7.89 -13.66 -13.30
C SER A 149 6.39 -13.92 -13.11
N GLY A 150 5.56 -12.88 -13.27
CA GLY A 150 4.13 -12.91 -13.02
C GLY A 150 3.77 -12.70 -11.55
N SER A 151 4.68 -12.28 -10.68
CA SER A 151 4.38 -11.97 -9.27
C SER A 151 3.79 -10.57 -9.14
N LEU A 152 2.83 -10.38 -8.21
CA LEU A 152 2.23 -9.06 -7.97
C LEU A 152 3.25 -8.13 -7.31
N VAL A 153 3.39 -6.94 -7.87
CA VAL A 153 4.21 -5.83 -7.38
C VAL A 153 3.31 -4.66 -7.04
N VAL A 154 3.52 -4.08 -5.87
CA VAL A 154 2.68 -3.04 -5.28
C VAL A 154 3.52 -1.79 -4.99
N GLY A 155 3.00 -0.61 -5.34
CA GLY A 155 3.65 0.69 -5.07
C GLY A 155 5.08 0.78 -5.62
N ASP A 156 6.01 1.22 -4.77
CA ASP A 156 7.45 1.33 -5.07
C ASP A 156 8.16 -0.04 -4.95
N LYS A 157 7.78 -0.95 -5.86
CA LYS A 157 8.41 -2.27 -6.07
C LYS A 157 8.35 -3.22 -4.87
N ALA A 158 7.30 -3.17 -4.05
CA ALA A 158 7.06 -4.19 -3.04
C ALA A 158 6.55 -5.47 -3.70
N HIS A 159 7.31 -6.56 -3.62
CA HIS A 159 6.92 -7.85 -4.20
C HIS A 159 6.05 -8.63 -3.22
N THR A 160 5.02 -9.27 -3.76
CA THR A 160 4.12 -10.12 -2.97
C THR A 160 4.75 -11.50 -2.79
N GLU A 161 5.00 -11.89 -1.53
CA GLU A 161 5.50 -13.22 -1.16
C GLU A 161 4.36 -14.23 -1.06
N GLN A 162 3.25 -13.83 -0.43
CA GLN A 162 2.06 -14.66 -0.31
C GLN A 162 0.81 -13.88 -0.75
N PRO A 163 0.33 -14.12 -1.97
CA PRO A 163 -0.85 -13.46 -2.49
C PRO A 163 -2.14 -14.15 -2.08
N ASP A 164 -3.24 -13.39 -2.10
CA ASP A 164 -4.61 -13.91 -2.04
C ASP A 164 -4.92 -14.71 -0.75
N LEU A 165 -4.34 -14.32 0.39
CA LEU A 165 -4.67 -14.91 1.69
C LEU A 165 -6.06 -14.42 2.10
N MET A 166 -6.93 -15.36 2.44
CA MET A 166 -8.30 -15.03 2.78
C MET A 166 -8.36 -14.41 4.18
N ALA A 167 -9.36 -13.55 4.40
CA ALA A 167 -9.72 -13.04 5.72
C ALA A 167 -11.25 -12.97 5.84
N THR A 168 -11.76 -12.83 7.05
CA THR A 168 -13.22 -12.73 7.31
C THR A 168 -13.87 -11.55 6.60
N ASN A 169 -13.14 -10.45 6.45
CA ASN A 169 -13.59 -9.18 5.92
C ASN A 169 -12.83 -8.71 4.67
N GLY A 170 -11.94 -9.52 4.10
CA GLY A 170 -11.13 -9.09 2.97
C GLY A 170 -10.12 -10.13 2.51
N VAL A 171 -9.07 -9.63 1.88
CA VAL A 171 -7.94 -10.41 1.36
C VAL A 171 -6.65 -9.71 1.80
N VAL A 172 -5.69 -10.51 2.26
CA VAL A 172 -4.37 -10.05 2.67
C VAL A 172 -3.35 -10.52 1.64
N HIS A 173 -2.39 -9.66 1.32
CA HIS A 173 -1.21 -10.00 0.54
C HIS A 173 0.00 -9.73 1.41
N ILE A 174 0.86 -10.72 1.61
CA ILE A 174 2.13 -10.53 2.31
C ILE A 174 3.14 -10.00 1.30
N VAL A 175 3.77 -8.87 1.64
CA VAL A 175 4.78 -8.22 0.81
C VAL A 175 6.12 -8.20 1.51
N ASN A 176 7.20 -8.20 0.73
CA ASN A 176 8.57 -8.26 1.25
C ASN A 176 9.14 -6.91 1.73
N LYS A 177 8.43 -5.80 1.51
CA LYS A 177 8.89 -4.43 1.82
C LYS A 177 7.71 -3.54 2.20
N VAL A 178 7.94 -2.60 3.12
CA VAL A 178 7.00 -1.51 3.45
C VAL A 178 6.75 -0.66 2.23
N ILE A 179 5.48 -0.49 1.89
CA ILE A 179 5.00 0.47 0.90
C ILE A 179 4.99 1.85 1.57
N GLN A 180 5.95 2.70 1.22
CA GLN A 180 6.06 4.03 1.80
C GLN A 180 5.11 5.01 1.10
N PRO A 181 4.13 5.63 1.81
CA PRO A 181 3.37 6.74 1.24
C PRO A 181 4.30 7.91 0.99
N LYS A 182 3.92 8.79 0.05
CA LYS A 182 4.67 10.02 -0.20
C LYS A 182 4.75 10.89 1.05
N SER A 183 3.69 10.88 1.87
CA SER A 183 3.64 11.61 3.12
C SER A 183 4.61 11.13 4.21
N ALA A 184 5.25 9.97 4.05
CA ALA A 184 6.19 9.41 5.04
C ALA A 184 7.63 9.34 4.52
N GLN A 185 7.91 9.91 3.34
CA GLN A 185 9.28 10.00 2.85
C GLN A 185 10.02 11.15 3.53
N PRO A 186 11.30 10.96 3.92
CA PRO A 186 12.14 12.05 4.38
C PRO A 186 12.25 13.15 3.32
N THR A 187 12.33 14.40 3.75
CA THR A 187 12.49 15.56 2.87
C THR A 187 13.75 15.41 2.00
N SER A 188 14.85 14.91 2.56
CA SER A 188 16.10 14.64 1.85
C SER A 188 15.92 13.65 0.69
N GLN A 189 15.11 12.61 0.89
CA GLN A 189 14.80 11.62 -0.13
C GLN A 189 13.97 12.24 -1.26
N ILE A 190 13.00 13.10 -0.93
CA ILE A 190 12.19 13.82 -1.93
C ILE A 190 13.07 14.75 -2.78
N LEU A 191 14.01 15.47 -2.15
CA LEU A 191 14.96 16.34 -2.85
C LEU A 191 15.84 15.55 -3.82
N SER A 192 16.38 14.41 -3.37
CA SER A 192 17.19 13.54 -4.22
C SER A 192 16.39 12.99 -5.41
N GLN A 193 15.18 12.47 -5.18
CA GLN A 193 14.34 11.89 -6.25
C GLN A 193 13.84 12.93 -7.25
N SER A 194 13.73 14.19 -6.83
CA SER A 194 13.31 15.31 -7.69
C SER A 194 14.48 16.04 -8.36
N ASN A 195 15.70 15.50 -8.28
CA ASN A 195 16.93 16.09 -8.82
C ASN A 195 17.29 17.47 -8.24
N HIS A 196 16.98 17.76 -6.98
CA HIS A 196 17.39 18.98 -6.27
C HIS A 196 18.63 18.70 -5.39
N THR A 197 19.70 18.19 -6.00
CA THR A 197 20.91 17.76 -5.30
C THR A 197 21.74 18.93 -4.77
N SER A 198 21.81 20.06 -5.48
CA SER A 198 22.59 21.23 -5.02
C SER A 198 22.02 21.80 -3.73
N TRP A 199 20.69 21.81 -3.60
CA TRP A 199 20.05 22.22 -2.35
C TRP A 199 20.33 21.23 -1.21
N LEU A 200 20.28 19.92 -1.50
CA LEU A 200 20.61 18.88 -0.52
C LEU A 200 22.05 19.00 -0.01
N ASP A 201 23.01 19.33 -0.88
CA ASP A 201 24.40 19.57 -0.50
C ASP A 201 24.54 20.77 0.45
N LEU A 202 23.79 21.86 0.20
CA LEU A 202 23.76 23.03 1.10
C LEU A 202 23.15 22.68 2.46
N VAL A 203 22.08 21.87 2.48
CA VAL A 203 21.48 21.37 3.72
C VAL A 203 22.47 20.54 4.53
N GLN A 204 23.24 19.67 3.87
CA GLN A 204 24.29 18.89 4.51
C GLN A 204 25.42 19.78 5.03
N LYS A 205 25.90 20.75 4.23
CA LYS A 205 26.92 21.73 4.63
C LYS A 205 26.48 22.56 5.84
N ALA A 206 25.19 22.85 5.97
CA ALA A 206 24.59 23.56 7.12
C ALA A 206 24.28 22.64 8.32
N ASN A 207 24.56 21.34 8.23
CA ASN A 207 24.25 20.33 9.25
C ASN A 207 22.75 20.31 9.65
N LEU A 208 21.86 20.45 8.67
CA LEU A 208 20.40 20.52 8.87
C LEU A 208 19.65 19.26 8.40
N LEU A 209 20.36 18.23 7.92
CA LEU A 209 19.74 17.03 7.34
C LEU A 209 18.76 16.35 8.31
N ASP A 210 19.20 16.06 9.53
CA ASP A 210 18.35 15.43 10.54
C ASP A 210 17.15 16.30 10.91
N MET A 211 17.34 17.63 10.96
CA MET A 211 16.27 18.56 11.29
C MET A 211 15.17 18.53 10.22
N ILE A 212 15.52 18.63 8.94
CA ILE A 212 14.51 18.66 7.85
C ILE A 212 13.79 17.33 7.66
N ASP A 213 14.44 16.21 8.02
CA ASP A 213 13.85 14.87 7.89
C ASP A 213 12.98 14.50 9.09
N GLN A 214 13.29 15.03 10.28
CA GLN A 214 12.54 14.74 11.51
C GLN A 214 11.44 15.77 11.82
N THR A 215 11.53 16.99 11.30
CA THR A 215 10.53 18.04 11.58
C THR A 215 9.25 17.77 10.79
N PRO A 216 8.13 17.42 11.45
CA PRO A 216 6.88 17.20 10.75
C PRO A 216 6.24 18.54 10.34
N ASN A 217 5.34 18.48 9.37
CA ASN A 217 4.48 19.61 8.99
C ASN A 217 5.23 20.88 8.55
N ILE A 218 6.32 20.72 7.81
CA ILE A 218 7.03 21.83 7.16
C ILE A 218 6.54 22.05 5.72
N THR A 219 6.73 23.28 5.23
CA THR A 219 6.65 23.65 3.81
C THR A 219 8.01 24.20 3.41
N MET A 220 8.72 23.55 2.49
CA MET A 220 10.04 24.00 2.04
C MET A 220 9.95 24.55 0.62
N PHE A 221 10.36 25.80 0.45
CA PHE A 221 10.47 26.47 -0.84
C PHE A 221 11.89 26.28 -1.37
N VAL A 222 12.07 25.30 -2.24
CA VAL A 222 13.38 24.89 -2.75
C VAL A 222 13.67 25.64 -4.05
N PRO A 223 14.77 26.41 -4.16
CA PRO A 223 15.21 27.01 -5.42
C PRO A 223 15.52 25.93 -6.47
N SER A 224 15.28 26.23 -7.74
CA SER A 224 15.59 25.30 -8.84
C SER A 224 17.10 25.09 -8.97
N GLU A 225 17.50 23.93 -9.50
CA GLU A 225 18.91 23.66 -9.82
C GLU A 225 19.53 24.74 -10.72
N GLU A 226 18.78 25.26 -11.69
CA GLU A 226 19.23 26.35 -12.54
C GLU A 226 19.56 27.61 -11.73
N SER A 227 18.69 28.00 -10.79
CA SER A 227 18.91 29.18 -9.94
C SER A 227 20.11 29.02 -9.01
N LEU A 228 20.35 27.81 -8.49
CA LEU A 228 21.50 27.53 -7.60
C LEU A 228 22.82 27.45 -8.37
N ASN A 229 22.79 27.05 -9.64
CA ASN A 229 23.97 26.93 -10.49
C ASN A 229 24.34 28.22 -11.25
N GLU A 230 23.54 29.27 -11.14
CA GLU A 230 23.91 30.60 -11.64
C GLU A 230 25.26 31.03 -11.03
N PRO A 231 26.27 31.44 -11.83
CA PRO A 231 27.64 31.64 -11.34
C PRO A 231 27.77 32.56 -10.12
N ALA A 232 27.04 33.68 -10.11
CA ALA A 232 27.07 34.62 -9.00
C ALA A 232 26.42 34.04 -7.74
N THR A 233 25.28 33.36 -7.89
CA THR A 233 24.55 32.70 -6.80
C THR A 233 25.38 31.56 -6.20
N LYS A 234 25.92 30.69 -7.05
CA LYS A 234 26.78 29.58 -6.64
C LYS A 234 28.01 30.07 -5.88
N GLN A 235 28.75 31.03 -6.43
CA GLN A 235 29.93 31.60 -5.78
C GLN A 235 29.59 32.18 -4.39
N LYS A 236 28.45 32.85 -4.28
CA LYS A 236 27.99 33.42 -3.01
C LYS A 236 27.67 32.32 -1.98
N LEU A 237 26.93 31.29 -2.38
CA LEU A 237 26.54 30.18 -1.50
C LEU A 237 27.76 29.33 -1.07
N ASP A 238 28.72 29.11 -1.98
CA ASP A 238 29.95 28.37 -1.69
C ASP A 238 30.82 29.10 -0.66
N ALA A 239 30.84 30.44 -0.71
CA ALA A 239 31.59 31.28 0.23
C ALA A 239 30.90 31.46 1.60
N MET A 240 29.64 31.06 1.77
CA MET A 240 28.93 31.20 3.05
C MET A 240 29.40 30.19 4.10
N SER A 241 29.42 30.63 5.35
CA SER A 241 29.61 29.77 6.52
C SER A 241 28.42 28.82 6.72
N PRO A 242 28.60 27.65 7.37
CA PRO A 242 27.50 26.76 7.75
C PRO A 242 26.38 27.47 8.53
N GLU A 243 26.71 28.41 9.39
CA GLU A 243 25.76 29.18 10.20
C GLU A 243 24.90 30.10 9.34
N THR A 244 25.51 30.79 8.37
CA THR A 244 24.77 31.64 7.43
C THR A 244 23.89 30.78 6.49
N LEU A 245 24.39 29.63 6.04
CA LEU A 245 23.61 28.71 5.22
C LEU A 245 22.40 28.16 5.98
N LYS A 246 22.57 27.87 7.27
CA LYS A 246 21.47 27.48 8.15
C LYS A 246 20.36 28.53 8.15
N ASP A 247 20.68 29.81 8.30
CA ASP A 247 19.68 30.87 8.27
C ASP A 247 18.97 30.97 6.91
N VAL A 248 19.70 30.81 5.81
CA VAL A 248 19.12 30.79 4.45
C VAL A 248 18.12 29.63 4.32
N ILE A 249 18.48 28.42 4.75
CA ILE A 249 17.61 27.23 4.65
C ILE A 249 16.39 27.36 5.57
N LEU A 250 16.59 27.87 6.79
CA LEU A 250 15.49 28.13 7.72
C LEU A 250 14.53 29.18 7.16
N TYR A 251 15.05 30.21 6.47
CA TYR A 251 14.22 31.21 5.79
C TYR A 251 13.31 30.56 4.74
N HIS A 252 13.85 29.63 3.94
CA HIS A 252 13.12 28.90 2.89
C HIS A 252 12.20 27.79 3.42
N THR A 253 12.19 27.54 4.73
CA THR A 253 11.34 26.52 5.36
C THR A 253 10.30 27.21 6.24
N ALA A 254 9.04 26.82 6.13
CA ALA A 254 7.92 27.42 6.86
C ALA A 254 7.08 26.38 7.61
N THR A 255 6.35 26.84 8.61
CA THR A 255 5.33 26.07 9.32
C THR A 255 4.04 26.89 9.45
N PRO A 256 2.84 26.27 9.33
CA PRO A 256 2.58 24.84 9.14
C PRO A 256 2.82 24.34 7.70
N LYS A 257 2.54 23.06 7.45
CA LYS A 257 2.43 22.51 6.09
C LYS A 257 1.28 23.20 5.36
N VAL A 258 1.54 23.72 4.17
CA VAL A 258 0.53 24.35 3.32
C VAL A 258 0.54 23.63 1.97
N CYS A 259 -0.60 23.05 1.59
CA CYS A 259 -0.76 22.45 0.28
C CYS A 259 -1.13 23.51 -0.77
N SER A 260 -0.81 23.26 -2.05
CA SER A 260 -1.07 24.22 -3.14
C SER A 260 -2.55 24.67 -3.23
N CYS A 261 -3.49 23.83 -2.81
CA CYS A 261 -4.92 24.15 -2.78
C CYS A 261 -5.37 25.00 -1.57
N GLU A 262 -4.52 25.10 -0.55
CA GLU A 262 -4.73 25.89 0.66
C GLU A 262 -3.99 27.24 0.57
N MET A 263 -3.16 27.42 -0.46
CA MET A 263 -2.49 28.70 -0.71
C MET A 263 -3.50 29.71 -1.25
N GLU A 264 -3.56 30.85 -0.58
CA GLU A 264 -4.41 31.98 -0.94
C GLU A 264 -3.55 33.21 -1.26
N ASN A 265 -4.12 34.16 -2.00
CA ASN A 265 -3.43 35.42 -2.26
C ASN A 265 -3.21 36.18 -0.94
N ASP A 266 -2.04 36.82 -0.80
CA ASP A 266 -1.62 37.52 0.43
C ASP A 266 -1.51 36.63 1.67
N MET A 267 -1.41 35.31 1.50
CA MET A 267 -1.20 34.38 2.62
C MET A 267 0.18 34.61 3.24
N VAL A 268 0.25 34.70 4.57
CA VAL A 268 1.51 34.84 5.30
C VAL A 268 1.75 33.62 6.17
N VAL A 269 2.91 33.01 6.01
CA VAL A 269 3.36 31.87 6.82
C VAL A 269 4.61 32.24 7.62
N ASN A 270 4.76 31.65 8.81
CA ASN A 270 5.97 31.85 9.59
C ASN A 270 7.09 30.99 9.02
N SER A 271 8.22 31.63 8.75
CA SER A 271 9.45 30.92 8.47
C SER A 271 9.93 30.21 9.74
N THR A 272 10.69 29.13 9.57
CA THR A 272 11.41 28.47 10.67
C THR A 272 12.60 29.29 11.16
N LEU A 273 13.01 30.31 10.39
CA LEU A 273 13.94 31.34 10.87
C LEU A 273 13.21 32.30 11.83
N PRO A 274 13.66 32.45 13.10
CA PRO A 274 12.94 33.25 14.09
C PRO A 274 12.68 34.69 13.64
N GLY A 275 11.44 35.14 13.83
CA GLY A 275 11.01 36.51 13.52
C GLY A 275 10.77 36.79 12.04
N GLN A 276 11.02 35.83 11.15
CA GLN A 276 10.82 35.99 9.71
C GLN A 276 9.50 35.38 9.25
N ARG A 277 8.95 35.97 8.17
CA ARG A 277 7.68 35.54 7.56
C ARG A 277 7.85 35.47 6.05
N LEU A 278 7.16 34.52 5.43
CA LEU A 278 7.06 34.42 3.98
C LEU A 278 5.64 34.83 3.56
N GLN A 279 5.56 35.72 2.57
CA GLN A 279 4.31 36.06 1.90
C GLN A 279 4.17 35.21 0.64
N ILE A 280 3.04 34.55 0.50
CA ILE A 280 2.66 33.71 -0.62
C ILE A 280 1.58 34.46 -1.39
N ASN A 281 1.83 34.68 -2.68
CA ASN A 281 0.86 35.27 -3.60
C ASN A 281 0.51 34.26 -4.67
N VAL A 282 -0.78 34.09 -4.93
CA VAL A 282 -1.29 33.14 -5.92
C VAL A 282 -1.84 33.93 -7.10
N PHE A 283 -1.14 33.87 -8.22
CA PHE A 283 -1.58 34.47 -9.46
C PHE A 283 -2.35 33.42 -10.27
N ASN A 284 -3.68 33.55 -10.33
CA ASN A 284 -4.50 32.73 -11.21
C ASN A 284 -4.20 33.12 -12.66
N ASN A 285 -3.37 32.34 -13.35
CA ASN A 285 -3.27 32.44 -14.80
C ASN A 285 -4.58 31.91 -15.41
N VAL A 286 -5.47 32.82 -15.78
CA VAL A 286 -6.56 32.53 -16.74
C VAL A 286 -5.92 32.35 -18.11
N SER A 287 -5.26 31.21 -18.32
CA SER A 287 -4.75 30.81 -19.63
C SER A 287 -4.80 29.29 -19.76
N ASN A 288 -5.54 28.83 -20.76
CA ASN A 288 -5.86 27.44 -21.10
C ASN A 288 -4.63 26.52 -21.14
N GLY A 289 -4.27 25.89 -20.01
CA GLY A 289 -3.30 24.80 -19.91
C GLY A 289 -3.82 23.72 -18.96
N PRO A 290 -3.43 22.44 -19.13
CA PRO A 290 -4.01 21.35 -18.35
C PRO A 290 -3.65 21.54 -16.88
N SER A 291 -4.67 21.81 -16.06
CA SER A 291 -4.57 21.84 -14.61
C SER A 291 -3.96 20.52 -14.15
N THR A 292 -2.73 20.54 -13.66
CA THR A 292 -2.13 19.40 -12.96
C THR A 292 -2.81 19.29 -11.61
N LEU A 293 -3.97 18.64 -11.61
CA LEU A 293 -4.67 18.25 -10.39
C LEU A 293 -3.75 17.29 -9.62
N ALA A 294 -3.16 17.79 -8.54
CA ALA A 294 -2.52 16.93 -7.55
C ALA A 294 -3.61 16.00 -6.99
N PRO A 295 -3.48 14.66 -7.14
CA PRO A 295 -4.47 13.74 -6.62
C PRO A 295 -4.49 13.84 -5.09
N GLY A 296 -5.65 14.20 -4.53
CA GLY A 296 -5.84 14.49 -3.10
C GLY A 296 -6.65 15.76 -2.80
N CYS A 297 -7.01 16.55 -3.82
CA CYS A 297 -7.80 17.77 -3.65
C CYS A 297 -9.27 17.61 -4.09
N PRO A 298 -10.20 17.16 -3.23
CA PRO A 298 -11.60 17.52 -3.42
C PRO A 298 -11.71 19.02 -3.13
N ARG A 299 -12.06 19.84 -4.14
CA ARG A 299 -12.55 21.20 -3.85
C ARG A 299 -13.66 21.06 -2.82
N ARG A 300 -13.55 21.74 -1.67
CA ARG A 300 -14.72 22.01 -0.82
C ARG A 300 -15.72 22.77 -1.69
N SER A 301 -16.66 22.08 -2.33
CA SER A 301 -17.88 22.71 -2.81
C SER A 301 -18.71 23.02 -1.57
N LEU A 302 -18.45 24.16 -0.95
CA LEU A 302 -19.40 24.78 -0.04
C LEU A 302 -20.51 25.42 -0.89
N GLU A 303 -21.32 24.59 -1.54
CA GLU A 303 -22.66 24.99 -1.96
C GLU A 303 -23.61 23.83 -1.64
N PRO A 304 -24.67 24.06 -0.85
CA PRO A 304 -25.72 23.06 -0.68
C PRO A 304 -26.39 22.81 -2.04
N PRO A 305 -26.90 21.60 -2.32
CA PRO A 305 -27.59 21.35 -3.58
C PRO A 305 -28.80 22.28 -3.68
N ALA A 306 -28.74 23.23 -4.61
CA ALA A 306 -29.89 24.02 -5.02
C ALA A 306 -30.93 23.06 -5.60
N TYR A 307 -31.98 22.79 -4.83
CA TYR A 307 -33.23 22.28 -5.37
C TYR A 307 -33.81 23.35 -6.29
N LEU A 308 -33.65 23.16 -7.60
CA LEU A 308 -34.48 23.83 -8.59
C LEU A 308 -35.58 22.86 -9.02
N GLY A 309 -36.73 23.05 -8.39
CA GLY A 309 -38.01 22.67 -8.98
C GLY A 309 -38.51 23.73 -9.97
N TYR A 310 -39.73 23.48 -10.44
CA TYR A 310 -40.60 24.25 -11.33
C TYR A 310 -40.34 23.99 -12.83
N VAL A 311 -41.34 23.68 -13.67
CA VAL A 311 -42.81 23.85 -13.63
C VAL A 311 -43.48 22.61 -14.22
#